data_AF-A0A549SND6-F1
#
_entry.id   AF-A0A549SND6-F1
#
_cell.length_a   1.000
_cell.length_b   1.000
_cell.length_c   1.000
_cell.angle_alpha   90.00
_cell.angle_beta   90.00
_cell.angle_gamma   90.00
#
_symmetry.space_group_name_H-M   'P 1'
#
loop_
_entity.id
_entity.type
_entity.pdbx_description
1 polymer ?
#
loop_
_entity_poly.entity_id
_entity_poly.type
_entity_poly.pdbx_seq_one_letter_code
_entity_poly.pdbx_strand_id
1 'polypeptide(L)' 'MSCTICGLPALDLSKLGQKLRNGARLMIGQGDYEAYAAHRRENHPDEPAMTREEFFLERQASRFGEGGRRALRCC' A
#
# COMPACT_ATOMS: atom_id res chain seq x y z
N MET A 1 -10.80 28.85 11.82
CA MET A 1 -10.07 29.70 12.79
C MET A 1 -8.80 28.96 13.20
N SER A 2 -7.70 29.21 12.51
CA SER A 2 -6.37 28.68 12.83
C SER A 2 -5.63 29.72 13.68
N CYS A 3 -5.21 29.34 14.89
CA CYS A 3 -4.47 30.20 15.80
C CYS A 3 -3.00 30.31 15.33
N THR A 4 -2.54 31.54 15.06
CA THR A 4 -1.22 31.87 14.48
C THR A 4 -0.09 31.91 15.52
N ILE A 5 -0.34 31.53 16.78
CA ILE A 5 0.66 31.60 17.88
C ILE A 5 1.56 30.36 17.92
N CYS A 6 1.11 29.23 17.38
CA CYS A 6 1.89 28.00 17.32
C CYS A 6 1.93 27.55 15.86
N GLY A 7 3.05 27.78 15.16
CA GLY A 7 3.27 27.30 13.79
C GLY A 7 3.31 25.77 13.64
N LEU A 8 2.64 25.01 14.51
CA LEU A 8 2.40 23.60 14.29
C LEU A 8 1.37 23.50 13.15
N PRO A 9 1.70 22.83 12.02
CA PRO A 9 0.67 22.48 11.06
C PRO A 9 -0.40 21.71 11.84
N ALA A 10 -1.65 22.17 11.76
CA ALA A 10 -2.77 21.47 12.38
C ALA A 10 -2.65 20.01 11.96
N LEU A 11 -2.34 19.12 12.92
CA LEU A 11 -2.10 17.72 12.62
C LEU A 11 -3.38 17.19 12.00
N ASP A 12 -3.33 16.87 10.71
CA ASP A 12 -4.43 16.23 10.01
C ASP A 12 -4.54 14.78 10.50
N LEU A 13 -5.38 14.59 11.51
CA LEU A 13 -5.60 13.30 12.18
C LEU A 13 -6.03 12.22 11.18
N SER A 14 -6.77 12.59 10.13
CA SER A 14 -7.19 11.68 9.07
C SER A 14 -6.00 11.19 8.25
N LYS A 15 -5.09 12.09 7.86
CA LYS A 15 -3.84 11.71 7.17
C LYS A 15 -2.92 10.87 8.05
N LEU A 16 -2.82 11.19 9.34
CA LEU A 16 -2.03 10.40 10.28
C LEU A 16 -2.58 8.97 10.41
N GLY A 17 -3.90 8.84 10.57
CA GLY A 17 -4.57 7.55 10.62
C GLY A 17 -4.39 6.72 9.35
N GLN A 18 -4.43 7.36 8.17
CA GLN A 18 -4.16 6.68 6.90
C GLN A 18 -2.71 6.16 6.82
N LYS A 19 -1.73 6.97 7.23
CA LYS A 19 -0.32 6.56 7.25
C LYS A 19 -0.06 5.40 8.21
N LEU A 20 -0.64 5.44 9.41
CA LEU A 20 -0.53 4.35 10.39
C LEU A 20 -1.14 3.05 9.87
N ARG A 21 -2.34 3.13 9.25
CA ARG A 21 -3.00 1.98 8.62
C ARG A 21 -2.15 1.38 7.53
N ASN A 22 -1.55 2.21 6.67
CA ASN A 22 -0.67 1.75 5.60
C ASN A 22 0.59 1.10 6.16
N GLY A 23 1.20 1.68 7.21
CA GLY A 23 2.32 1.09 7.93
C GLY A 23 2.00 -0.28 8.53
N ALA A 24 0.86 -0.40 9.22
CA ALA A 24 0.42 -1.67 9.81
C ALA A 24 0.18 -2.77 8.75
N ARG A 25 -0.39 -2.41 7.60
CA ARG A 25 -0.56 -3.32 6.46
C ARG A 25 0.77 -3.81 5.91
N LEU A 26 1.75 -2.91 5.75
CA LEU A 26 3.10 -3.26 5.32
C LEU A 26 3.79 -4.21 6.30
N MET A 27 3.61 -4.04 7.61
CA MET A 27 4.18 -4.94 8.62
C MET A 27 3.66 -6.38 8.50
N ILE A 28 2.40 -6.56 8.10
CA ILE A 28 1.79 -7.88 7.88
C ILE A 28 2.15 -8.44 6.48
N GLY A 29 2.81 -7.64 5.64
CA GLY A 29 3.13 -7.99 4.25
C GLY A 29 1.92 -7.88 3.31
N GLN A 30 0.86 -7.20 3.75
CA GLN A 30 -0.33 -6.94 2.96
C GLN A 30 -0.22 -5.55 2.31
N GLY A 31 -0.20 -5.47 0.98
CA GLY A 31 -0.24 -4.17 0.32
C GLY A 31 -1.63 -3.51 0.40
N ASP A 32 -1.70 -2.19 0.19
CA ASP A 32 -2.97 -1.48 0.01
C ASP A 32 -3.38 -1.53 -1.48
N TYR A 33 -4.50 -2.17 -1.78
CA TYR A 33 -5.02 -2.31 -3.15
C TYR A 33 -5.36 -0.96 -3.79
N GLU A 34 -5.94 -0.03 -3.03
CA GLU A 34 -6.35 1.27 -3.59
C GLU A 34 -5.13 2.10 -3.98
N ALA A 35 -4.07 2.05 -3.15
CA ALA A 35 -2.79 2.68 -3.47
C ALA A 35 -2.14 2.05 -4.72
N TYR A 36 -2.21 0.72 -4.86
CA TYR A 36 -1.74 0.02 -6.06
C TYR A 36 -2.53 0.43 -7.31
N ALA A 37 -3.86 0.45 -7.24
CA ALA A 37 -4.73 0.80 -8.35
C ALA A 37 -4.57 2.27 -8.77
N ALA A 38 -4.40 3.18 -7.81
CA ALA A 38 -4.06 4.58 -8.09
C ALA A 38 -2.70 4.69 -8.80
N HIS A 39 -1.66 4.06 -8.24
CA HIS A 39 -0.32 4.06 -8.83
C HIS A 39 -0.30 3.48 -10.25
N ARG A 40 -1.01 2.37 -10.50
CA ARG A 40 -1.11 1.76 -11.84
C ARG A 40 -1.83 2.67 -12.82
N ARG A 41 -2.95 3.28 -12.43
CA ARG A 41 -3.66 4.24 -13.31
C ARG A 41 -2.80 5.45 -13.67
N GLU A 42 -1.96 5.91 -12.75
CA GLU A 42 -1.11 7.09 -12.96
C GLU A 42 0.16 6.78 -13.78
N ASN A 43 0.79 5.62 -13.56
CA ASN A 43 2.12 5.31 -14.13
C ASN A 43 2.06 4.30 -15.28
N HIS A 44 0.99 3.51 -15.38
CA HIS A 44 0.81 2.46 -16.38
C HIS A 44 -0.62 2.48 -16.95
N PRO A 45 -1.04 3.58 -17.61
CA PRO A 45 -2.41 3.71 -18.13
C PRO A 45 -2.75 2.67 -19.21
N ASP A 46 -1.74 2.16 -19.92
CA ASP A 46 -1.92 1.20 -21.02
C ASP A 46 -1.99 -0.26 -20.57
N GLU A 47 -1.74 -0.54 -19.29
CA GLU A 47 -1.77 -1.91 -18.76
C GLU A 47 -2.95 -2.10 -17.79
N PRO A 48 -3.70 -3.21 -17.89
CA PRO A 48 -4.75 -3.50 -16.93
C PRO A 48 -4.14 -3.65 -15.52
N ALA A 49 -4.77 -3.01 -14.54
CA ALA A 49 -4.48 -3.24 -13.14
C ALA A 49 -5.09 -4.59 -12.72
N MET A 50 -4.39 -5.31 -11.83
CA MET A 50 -4.92 -6.54 -11.25
C MET A 50 -6.23 -6.28 -10.51
N THR A 51 -7.08 -7.29 -10.48
CA THR A 51 -8.21 -7.34 -9.56
C THR A 51 -7.73 -7.41 -8.11
N ARG A 52 -8.62 -7.08 -7.17
CA ARG A 52 -8.31 -7.13 -5.74
C ARG A 52 -7.88 -8.53 -5.28
N GLU A 53 -8.51 -9.56 -5.85
CA GLU A 53 -8.23 -10.96 -5.53
C GLU A 53 -6.86 -11.39 -6.08
N GLU A 54 -6.57 -11.07 -7.34
CA GLU A 54 -5.25 -11.32 -7.94
C GLU A 54 -4.13 -10.63 -7.17
N PHE A 55 -4.34 -9.37 -6.77
CA PHE A 55 -3.39 -8.65 -5.93
C PHE A 55 -3.15 -9.37 -4.60
N PHE A 56 -4.20 -9.85 -3.93
CA PHE A 56 -4.06 -10.56 -2.67
C PHE A 56 -3.32 -11.90 -2.84
N LEU A 57 -3.67 -12.69 -3.86
CA LEU A 57 -3.01 -13.93 -4.21
C LEU A 57 -1.54 -13.71 -4.57
N GLU A 58 -1.21 -12.65 -5.31
CA GLU A 58 0.17 -12.29 -5.65
C GLU A 58 0.99 -11.96 -4.38
N ARG A 59 0.42 -11.21 -3.42
CA ARG A 59 1.10 -10.92 -2.15
C ARG A 59 1.31 -12.18 -1.30
N GLN A 60 0.34 -13.08 -1.28
CA GLN A 60 0.48 -14.37 -0.61
C GLN A 60 1.54 -15.24 -1.28
N ALA A 61 1.50 -15.37 -2.61
CA ALA A 61 2.48 -16.13 -3.38
C ALA A 61 3.90 -15.55 -3.20
N SER A 62 4.05 -14.23 -3.20
CA SER A 62 5.34 -13.57 -2.95
C SER A 62 5.89 -13.83 -1.55
N ARG A 63 5.03 -14.03 -0.55
CA ARG A 63 5.44 -14.23 0.85
C ARG A 63 5.63 -15.69 1.23
N PHE A 64 4.76 -16.57 0.73
CA PHE A 64 4.71 -17.99 1.10
C PHE A 64 5.18 -18.94 -0.02
N GLY A 65 5.34 -18.44 -1.24
CA GLY A 65 5.96 -19.19 -2.33
C GLY A 65 5.01 -20.16 -3.03
N GLU A 66 3.70 -19.96 -2.88
CA GLU A 66 2.70 -20.77 -3.59
C GLU A 66 2.92 -20.75 -5.11
N GLY A 67 2.83 -21.92 -5.73
CA GLY A 67 3.00 -22.07 -7.19
C GLY A 67 4.45 -22.04 -7.71
N GLY A 68 5.46 -22.31 -6.87
CA GLY A 68 6.86 -22.45 -7.32
C GLY A 68 7.59 -21.13 -7.59
N ARG A 69 6.93 -19.99 -7.35
CA ARG A 69 7.51 -18.64 -7.44
C ARG A 69 8.20 -18.31 -6.11
N ARG A 70 9.41 -18.83 -5.96
CA ARG A 70 10.37 -18.68 -4.84
C ARG A 70 10.05 -17.51 -3.87
N ALA A 71 9.49 -17.83 -2.69
CA ALA A 71 9.29 -16.92 -1.56
C ALA A 71 10.59 -16.42 -0.89
N LEU A 72 11.75 -16.92 -1.33
CA LEU A 72 13.06 -16.60 -0.79
C LEU A 72 13.96 -16.26 -1.97
N ARG A 73 13.94 -15.00 -2.43
CA ARG A 73 15.08 -14.47 -3.18
C ARG A 73 16.13 -14.07 -2.15
N CYS A 74 17.01 -15.01 -1.83
CA CYS A 74 18.35 -14.62 -1.40
C CYS A 74 19.06 -14.09 -2.65
N CYS A 75 19.79 -12.98 -2.47
CA CYS A 75 20.40 -12.08 -3.46
C CYS A 75 19.50 -10.93 -3.93
#